data_AF-V4CE80-F1
#
_entry.id   AF-V4CE80-F1
#
_cell.length_a   1.000
_cell.length_b   1.000
_cell.length_c   1.000
_cell.angle_alpha   90.00
_cell.angle_beta   90.00
_cell.angle_gamma   90.00
#
_symmetry.space_group_name_H-M   'P 1'
#
loop_
_entity.id
_entity.type
_entity.pdbx_description
1 polymer ?
#
loop_
_entity_poly.entity_id
_entity_poly.type
_entity_poly.pdbx_seq_one_letter_code
_entity_poly.pdbx_strand_id
1 'polypeptide(L)'
;YLDDYNLQSSKEMKLVFFLDAIEHVARIVRMIEQERGNALLVGVGGTGKQSLTRLAASICGYQCVQIELCRGYDYAAFHEDLKKLYFLAGVENKNTVFLFTDTQ
;
A
#
# COMPACT_ATOMS: atom_id res chain seq x y z
N TYR A 1 14.42 -5.74 -5.67
CA TYR A 1 13.10 -5.21 -5.25
C TYR A 1 12.94 -5.11 -3.74
N LEU A 2 12.94 -6.21 -2.97
CA LEU A 2 12.79 -6.11 -1.51
C LEU A 2 13.96 -5.35 -0.87
N ASP A 3 15.19 -5.68 -1.27
CA ASP A 3 16.38 -4.98 -0.77
C ASP A 3 16.36 -3.50 -1.18
N ASP A 4 15.99 -3.19 -2.43
CA ASP A 4 15.83 -1.81 -2.91
C ASP A 4 14.78 -1.03 -2.10
N TYR A 5 13.64 -1.67 -1.81
CA TYR A 5 12.61 -1.09 -0.93
C TYR A 5 13.18 -0.82 0.47
N ASN A 6 13.93 -1.77 1.04
CA ASN A 6 14.53 -1.61 2.36
C ASN A 6 15.64 -0.55 2.39
N LEU A 7 16.30 -0.27 1.27
CA LEU A 7 17.26 0.85 1.14
C LEU A 7 16.57 2.21 1.10
N GLN A 8 15.34 2.27 0.60
CA GLN A 8 14.57 3.51 0.45
C GLN A 8 13.59 3.78 1.62
N SER A 9 13.22 2.75 2.37
CA SER A 9 12.25 2.80 3.46
C SER A 9 12.95 2.83 4.82
N SER A 10 12.48 3.71 5.72
CA SER A 10 12.91 3.72 7.13
C SER A 10 12.39 2.53 7.95
N LYS A 11 11.31 1.88 7.47
CA LYS A 11 10.74 0.66 8.05
C LYS A 11 11.17 -0.54 7.21
N GLU A 12 12.19 -1.25 7.68
CA GLU A 12 12.70 -2.47 7.04
C GLU A 12 11.61 -3.57 7.02
N MET A 13 11.43 -4.20 5.87
CA MET A 13 10.51 -5.29 5.66
C MET A 13 11.26 -6.61 5.53
N LYS A 14 11.06 -7.50 6.50
CA LYS A 14 11.68 -8.84 6.54
C LYS A 14 10.72 -9.88 5.98
N LEU A 15 10.62 -9.94 4.65
CA LEU A 15 9.84 -10.97 3.96
C LEU A 15 10.70 -12.17 3.58
N VAL A 16 10.16 -13.36 3.78
CA VAL A 16 10.69 -14.60 3.23
C VAL A 16 9.80 -15.00 2.06
N PHE A 17 10.40 -15.20 0.88
CA PHE A 17 9.65 -15.59 -0.30
C PHE A 17 9.53 -17.11 -0.41
N PHE A 18 8.29 -17.56 -0.56
CA PHE A 18 7.89 -18.89 -0.99
C PHE A 18 6.87 -18.73 -2.13
N LEU A 19 6.50 -19.82 -2.80
CA LEU A 19 5.71 -19.75 -4.03
C LEU A 19 4.43 -18.93 -3.85
N ASP A 20 3.64 -19.20 -2.80
CA ASP A 20 2.40 -18.47 -2.56
C ASP A 20 2.63 -16.97 -2.34
N ALA A 21 3.70 -16.59 -1.62
CA ALA A 21 4.03 -15.18 -1.40
C ALA A 21 4.33 -14.47 -2.73
N ILE A 22 5.06 -15.12 -3.63
CA ILE A 22 5.36 -14.60 -4.97
C ILE A 22 4.06 -14.48 -5.79
N GLU A 23 3.21 -15.50 -5.77
CA GLU A 23 1.92 -15.46 -6.46
C GLU A 23 1.01 -14.35 -5.94
N HIS A 24 0.97 -14.13 -4.63
CA HIS A 24 0.18 -13.07 -4.03
C HIS A 24 0.69 -11.69 -4.44
N VAL A 25 2.00 -11.45 -4.41
CA VAL A 25 2.58 -10.19 -4.91
C VAL A 25 2.25 -9.99 -6.39
N ALA A 26 2.39 -11.03 -7.22
CA ALA A 26 2.09 -10.95 -8.64
C ALA A 26 0.60 -10.69 -8.92
N ARG A 27 -0.32 -11.22 -8.09
CA ARG A 27 -1.76 -10.88 -8.16
C ARG A 27 -1.99 -9.42 -7.79
N ILE A 28 -1.36 -8.92 -6.73
CA ILE A 28 -1.54 -7.53 -6.28
C ILE A 28 -0.98 -6.55 -7.33
N VAL A 29 0.22 -6.78 -7.87
CA VAL A 29 0.82 -5.97 -8.95
C VAL A 29 -0.14 -5.87 -10.13
N ARG A 30 -0.66 -7.00 -10.62
CA ARG A 30 -1.62 -7.01 -11.73
C ARG A 30 -2.90 -6.21 -11.46
N MET A 31 -3.38 -6.17 -10.22
CA MET A 31 -4.56 -5.38 -9.86
C MET A 31 -4.25 -3.89 -9.76
N ILE A 32 -3.08 -3.52 -9.26
CA ILE A 32 -2.67 -2.11 -9.11
C ILE A 32 -2.36 -1.45 -10.47
N GLU A 33 -1.80 -2.20 -11.42
CA GLU A 33 -1.49 -1.68 -12.77
C GLU A 33 -2.73 -1.50 -13.66
N GLN A 34 -3.87 -2.09 -13.30
CA GLN A 34 -5.11 -1.85 -14.02
C GLN A 34 -5.59 -0.42 -13.82
N GLU A 35 -6.03 0.23 -14.89
CA GLU A 35 -6.69 1.53 -14.77
C GLU A 35 -7.88 1.43 -13.82
N ARG A 36 -7.86 2.26 -12.77
CA ARG A 36 -8.90 2.27 -11.72
C ARG A 36 -9.04 0.93 -10.98
N GLY A 37 -7.97 0.15 -10.91
CA GLY A 37 -7.92 -1.12 -10.19
C GLY A 37 -8.08 -0.97 -8.68
N ASN A 38 -8.86 -1.87 -8.07
CA ASN A 38 -9.08 -1.94 -6.63
C ASN A 38 -9.10 -3.40 -6.19
N ALA A 39 -8.63 -3.69 -4.97
CA ALA A 39 -8.60 -5.05 -4.44
C ALA A 39 -8.98 -5.08 -2.96
N LEU A 40 -9.74 -6.10 -2.58
CA LEU A 40 -10.00 -6.46 -1.18
C LEU A 40 -9.17 -7.69 -0.84
N LEU A 41 -8.18 -7.53 0.05
CA LEU A 41 -7.32 -8.63 0.47
C LEU A 41 -7.87 -9.28 1.74
N VAL A 42 -8.37 -10.52 1.60
CA VAL A 42 -8.96 -11.28 2.70
C VAL A 42 -7.99 -12.37 3.16
N GLY A 43 -7.84 -12.53 4.47
CA GLY A 43 -7.05 -13.60 5.08
C GLY A 43 -6.78 -13.31 6.55
N VAL A 44 -6.34 -14.32 7.29
CA VAL A 44 -6.05 -14.20 8.73
C VAL A 44 -4.91 -13.21 9.02
N GLY A 45 -4.82 -12.72 10.26
CA GLY A 45 -3.71 -11.87 10.69
C GLY A 45 -2.36 -12.55 10.48
N GLY A 46 -1.33 -11.78 10.15
CA GLY A 46 0.04 -12.31 9.94
C GLY A 46 0.32 -12.90 8.56
N THR A 47 -0.65 -12.97 7.64
CA THR A 47 -0.42 -13.49 6.26
C THR A 47 0.31 -12.52 5.33
N GLY A 48 0.81 -11.39 5.84
CA GLY A 48 1.63 -10.45 5.08
C GLY A 48 0.88 -9.52 4.13
N LYS A 49 -0.47 -9.52 4.08
CA LYS A 49 -1.29 -8.67 3.16
C LYS A 49 -0.78 -7.23 3.01
N GLN A 50 -0.54 -6.55 4.13
CA GLN A 50 -0.06 -5.16 4.14
C GLN A 50 1.36 -5.05 3.58
N SER A 51 2.28 -5.92 4.01
CA SER A 51 3.68 -5.96 3.56
C SER A 51 3.78 -6.28 2.07
N LEU A 52 3.04 -7.28 1.59
CA LEU A 52 3.01 -7.66 0.18
C LEU A 52 2.41 -6.55 -0.70
N THR A 53 1.42 -5.80 -0.19
CA THR A 53 0.85 -4.66 -0.93
C THR A 53 1.84 -3.51 -1.05
N ARG A 54 2.57 -3.17 0.02
CA ARG A 54 3.63 -2.14 -0.04
C ARG A 54 4.75 -2.53 -0.98
N LEU A 55 5.18 -3.79 -0.94
CA LEU A 55 6.17 -4.31 -1.87
C LEU A 55 5.66 -4.24 -3.32
N ALA A 56 4.42 -4.66 -3.58
CA ALA A 56 3.81 -4.58 -4.90
C ALA A 56 3.76 -3.14 -5.43
N ALA A 57 3.32 -2.19 -4.60
CA ALA A 57 3.32 -0.77 -4.95
C ALA A 57 4.73 -0.27 -5.29
N SER A 58 5.74 -0.65 -4.50
CA SER A 58 7.14 -0.31 -4.76
C SER A 58 7.68 -0.92 -6.04
N ILE A 59 7.29 -2.16 -6.39
CA ILE A 59 7.66 -2.81 -7.66
C ILE A 59 7.11 -2.01 -8.84
N CYS A 60 5.86 -1.55 -8.75
CA CYS A 60 5.24 -0.70 -9.77
C CYS A 60 5.77 0.75 -9.77
N GLY A 61 6.60 1.13 -8.79
CA GLY A 61 7.04 2.53 -8.60
C GLY A 61 5.92 3.46 -8.15
N TYR A 62 4.86 2.93 -7.54
CA TYR A 62 3.70 3.71 -7.09
C TYR A 62 3.88 4.12 -5.63
N GLN A 63 3.44 5.33 -5.31
CA GLN A 63 3.49 5.83 -3.94
C GLN A 63 2.42 5.13 -3.11
N CYS A 64 2.84 4.34 -2.10
CA CYS A 64 1.90 3.70 -1.18
C CYS A 64 1.56 4.66 -0.03
N VAL A 65 0.30 5.07 0.05
CA VAL A 65 -0.23 5.95 1.08
C VAL A 65 -1.13 5.15 2.00
N GLN A 66 -0.92 5.29 3.31
CA GLN A 66 -1.79 4.73 4.33
C GLN A 66 -2.07 5.81 5.38
N ILE A 67 -3.32 5.90 5.82
CA ILE A 67 -3.71 6.76 6.93
C ILE A 67 -3.20 6.17 8.24
N GLU A 68 -2.50 6.98 9.03
CA GLU A 68 -2.09 6.62 10.38
C GLU A 68 -3.04 7.27 11.39
N LEU A 69 -3.78 6.45 12.13
CA LEU A 69 -4.72 6.96 13.14
C LEU A 69 -3.97 7.43 14.38
N CYS A 70 -4.29 8.65 14.80
CA CYS A 70 -3.77 9.26 16.02
C CYS A 70 -4.90 9.45 17.05
N ARG A 71 -4.53 9.70 18.31
CA ARG A 71 -5.53 10.09 19.32
C ARG A 71 -6.23 11.37 18.88
N GLY A 72 -7.57 11.35 18.85
CA GLY A 72 -8.38 12.47 18.38
C GLY A 72 -8.55 12.54 16.86
N TYR A 73 -8.18 11.49 16.13
CA TYR A 73 -8.48 11.41 14.70
C TYR A 73 -9.98 11.37 14.47
N ASP A 74 -10.50 12.36 13.75
CA ASP A 74 -11.91 12.58 13.50
C ASP A 74 -12.24 12.67 12.00
N TYR A 75 -13.48 12.98 11.69
CA TYR A 75 -13.93 13.11 10.31
C TYR A 75 -13.23 14.26 9.56
N ALA A 76 -12.87 15.34 10.26
CA ALA A 76 -12.16 16.47 9.65
C ALA A 76 -10.73 16.06 9.28
N ALA A 77 -10.02 15.37 10.18
CA ALA A 77 -8.69 14.82 9.90
C ALA A 77 -8.72 13.83 8.73
N PHE A 78 -9.72 12.95 8.67
CA PHE A 78 -9.92 12.05 7.53
C PHE A 78 -10.11 12.80 6.21
N HIS A 79 -10.92 13.85 6.21
CA HIS A 79 -11.13 14.65 5.02
C HIS A 79 -9.85 15.36 4.56
N GLU A 80 -9.02 15.84 5.49
CA GLU A 80 -7.72 16.42 5.17
C GLU A 80 -6.75 15.40 4.56
N ASP A 81 -6.72 14.16 5.05
CA ASP A 81 -5.88 13.12 4.46
C ASP A 81 -6.36 12.70 3.07
N LEU A 82 -7.68 12.66 2.84
CA LEU A 82 -8.24 12.47 1.50
C LEU A 82 -7.86 13.61 0.55
N LYS A 83 -7.88 14.87 1.00
CA LYS A 83 -7.44 16.00 0.16
C LYS A 83 -5.98 15.84 -0.26
N LYS A 84 -5.09 15.47 0.67
CA LYS A 84 -3.67 15.21 0.36
C LYS A 84 -3.52 14.07 -0.66
N LEU A 85 -4.28 12.98 -0.48
CA LEU A 85 -4.28 11.85 -1.40
C LEU A 85 -4.72 12.26 -2.80
N TYR A 86 -5.83 13.00 -2.93
CA TYR A 86 -6.32 13.48 -4.21
C TYR A 86 -5.40 14.53 -4.85
N PHE A 87 -4.70 15.33 -4.05
CA PHE A 87 -3.70 16.26 -4.57
C PHE A 87 -2.51 15.51 -5.19
N LEU A 88 -1.97 14.50 -4.51
CA LEU A 88 -0.91 13.63 -5.01
C LEU A 88 -1.31 12.91 -6.30
N ALA A 89 -2.48 12.26 -6.29
CA ALA A 89 -2.93 11.46 -7.42
C ALA A 89 -3.42 12.31 -8.60
N GLY A 90 -4.16 13.40 -8.33
CA GLY A 90 -4.84 14.19 -9.35
C GLY A 90 -4.08 15.42 -9.83
N VAL A 91 -3.40 16.14 -8.93
CA VAL A 91 -2.69 17.39 -9.27
C VAL A 91 -1.24 17.13 -9.61
N GLU A 92 -0.52 16.36 -8.77
CA GLU A 92 0.86 15.98 -9.05
C GLU A 92 1.00 14.82 -10.04
N ASN A 93 -0.13 14.20 -10.41
CA ASN A 93 -0.21 13.07 -11.34
C ASN A 93 0.73 11.92 -10.97
N LYS A 94 0.86 11.63 -9.66
CA LYS A 94 1.66 10.51 -9.16
C LYS A 94 0.80 9.26 -9.06
N ASN A 95 1.27 8.16 -9.65
CA ASN A 95 0.66 6.86 -9.47
C ASN A 95 0.71 6.49 -7.99
N THR A 96 -0.47 6.28 -7.40
CA THR A 96 -0.64 6.19 -5.95
C THR A 96 -1.50 4.97 -5.60
N VAL A 97 -1.07 4.23 -4.58
CA VAL A 97 -1.84 3.13 -4.00
C VAL A 97 -2.32 3.56 -2.63
N PHE A 98 -3.63 3.60 -2.44
CA PHE A 98 -4.20 3.89 -1.13
C PHE A 98 -4.51 2.59 -0.38
N LEU A 99 -3.83 2.39 0.74
CA LEU A 99 -3.89 1.17 1.55
C LEU A 99 -4.71 1.38 2.82
N PHE A 100 -5.86 0.72 2.87
CA PHE A 100 -6.66 0.55 4.09
C PHE A 100 -6.28 -0.74 4.82
N THR A 101 -6.32 -0.71 6.15
CA THR A 101 -6.08 -1.89 6.99
C THR A 101 -7.15 -2.01 8.05
N ASP A 102 -7.54 -3.25 8.41
CA ASP A 102 -8.60 -3.56 9.39
C ASP A 102 -8.31 -3.07 10.82
N THR A 103 -7.05 -2.76 11.13
CA THR A 103 -6.65 -2.09 12.38
C THR A 103 -6.72 -0.56 12.29
N GLN A 104 -7.42 -0.02 11.29
CA GLN A 104 -7.89 1.36 11.25
C GLN A 104 -9.31 1.42 11.81
#